data_AF-A0A1I8AZN1-F1
#
_entry.id   AF-A0A1I8AZN1-F1
#
_cell.length_a   1.000
_cell.length_b   1.000
_cell.length_c   1.000
_cell.angle_alpha   90.00
_cell.angle_beta   90.00
_cell.angle_gamma   90.00
#
_symmetry.space_group_name_H-M   'P 1'
#
loop_
_entity.id
_entity.type
_entity.pdbx_description
1 polymer ?
#
loop_
_entity_poly.entity_id
_entity_poly.type
_entity_poly.pdbx_seq_one_letter_code
_entity_poly.pdbx_strand_id
1 'polypeptide(L)'
;MDRILKLLLSFESLAYYIMGSSTLTSKTEKMHSSIAENTNYLNSSWNSFKKQKITESKFLISIRTRLKYLQMRISACLAYNLYSLRSGQAVKTYTLLQQFEKENPAISRRPTSRGATNNNNINNGTTENGSTTINGVGAATCSTTPSPGSSTPSSFNSQTTVTLPLEMYNNMFQQNKILHHLMWSDRLWKDAETHAPQECKEFFERVTNLCCELKQSSGLSSVAEFLLTSVQCLKKEYGEKT
;
A
#
# COMPACT_ATOMS: atom_id res chain seq x y z
N MET A 1 5.02 15.66 -33.00
CA MET A 1 5.52 16.26 -31.74
C MET A 1 6.44 15.25 -31.07
N ASP A 2 7.63 15.66 -30.66
CA ASP A 2 8.56 14.84 -29.91
C ASP A 2 7.92 14.30 -28.61
N ARG A 3 8.23 13.05 -28.23
CA ARG A 3 7.61 12.34 -27.11
C ARG A 3 8.03 12.89 -25.75
N ILE A 4 9.31 13.23 -25.60
CA ILE A 4 9.85 13.87 -24.40
C ILE A 4 9.24 15.26 -24.27
N LEU A 5 9.17 16.01 -25.38
CA LEU A 5 8.52 17.33 -25.37
C LEU A 5 7.05 17.23 -24.98
N LYS A 6 6.32 16.22 -25.49
CA LYS A 6 4.93 15.96 -25.09
C LYS A 6 4.81 15.68 -23.59
N LEU A 7 5.70 14.85 -23.03
CA LEU A 7 5.67 14.55 -21.59
C LEU A 7 6.02 15.79 -20.74
N LEU A 8 7.00 16.59 -21.17
CA LEU A 8 7.35 17.85 -20.52
C LEU A 8 6.17 18.82 -20.51
N LEU A 9 5.45 18.96 -21.64
CA LEU A 9 4.23 19.76 -21.71
C LEU A 9 3.11 19.24 -20.80
N SER A 10 2.97 17.91 -20.67
CA SER A 10 2.05 17.32 -19.69
C SER A 10 2.43 17.70 -18.26
N PHE A 11 3.71 17.65 -17.89
CA PHE A 11 4.16 18.01 -16.55
C PHE A 11 4.02 19.51 -16.27
N GLU A 12 4.27 20.35 -17.28
CA GLU A 12 4.01 21.79 -17.22
C GLU A 12 2.52 22.08 -16.98
N SER A 13 1.63 21.44 -17.75
CA SER A 13 0.18 21.57 -17.57
C SER A 13 -0.25 21.13 -16.16
N LEU A 14 0.33 20.02 -15.67
CA LEU A 14 0.08 19.53 -14.32
C LEU A 14 0.51 20.54 -13.25
N ALA A 15 1.62 21.26 -13.42
CA ALA A 15 2.04 22.29 -12.46
C ALA A 15 0.95 23.37 -12.31
N TYR A 16 0.35 23.82 -13.43
CA TYR A 16 -0.76 24.76 -13.39
C TYR A 16 -2.03 24.18 -12.75
N TYR A 17 -2.35 22.91 -13.00
CA TYR A 17 -3.49 22.26 -12.34
C TYR A 17 -3.29 22.12 -10.83
N ILE A 18 -2.08 21.77 -10.38
CA ILE A 18 -1.73 21.71 -8.95
C ILE A 18 -1.84 23.10 -8.32
N MET A 19 -1.33 24.13 -9.00
CA MET A 19 -1.47 25.51 -8.55
C MET A 19 -2.94 25.92 -8.45
N GLY A 20 -3.77 25.54 -9.44
CA GLY A 20 -5.21 25.73 -9.39
C GLY A 20 -5.85 25.07 -8.17
N SER A 21 -5.49 23.81 -7.86
CA SER A 21 -5.97 23.11 -6.66
C SER A 21 -5.57 23.81 -5.36
N SER A 22 -4.40 24.47 -5.33
CA SER A 22 -3.93 25.19 -4.13
C SER A 22 -4.83 26.37 -3.74
N THR A 23 -5.58 26.93 -4.70
CA THR A 23 -6.53 28.02 -4.46
C THR A 23 -7.85 27.58 -3.83
N LEU A 24 -8.11 26.26 -3.75
CA LEU A 24 -9.36 25.68 -3.23
C LEU A 24 -9.39 25.53 -1.70
N THR A 25 -8.63 26.36 -0.96
CA THR A 25 -8.37 26.22 0.48
C THR A 25 -9.61 26.07 1.37
N SER A 26 -10.76 26.65 0.98
CA SER A 26 -12.02 26.55 1.73
C SER A 26 -12.90 25.36 1.35
N LYS A 27 -12.52 24.57 0.34
CA LYS A 27 -13.33 23.49 -0.23
C LYS A 27 -12.56 22.17 -0.21
N THR A 28 -12.29 21.65 0.99
CA THR A 28 -11.52 20.42 1.24
C THR A 28 -11.90 19.25 0.34
N GLU A 29 -13.20 19.00 0.13
CA GLU A 29 -13.69 17.94 -0.77
C GLU A 29 -13.27 18.16 -2.22
N LYS A 30 -13.47 19.37 -2.74
CA LYS A 30 -13.11 19.72 -4.12
C LYS A 30 -11.60 19.71 -4.31
N MET A 31 -10.86 20.20 -3.33
CA MET A 31 -9.40 20.15 -3.30
C MET A 31 -8.90 18.71 -3.34
N HIS A 32 -9.46 17.83 -2.51
CA HIS A 32 -9.11 16.41 -2.49
C HIS A 32 -9.36 15.73 -3.85
N SER A 33 -10.55 15.92 -4.44
CA SER A 33 -10.86 15.36 -5.76
C SER A 33 -9.91 15.89 -6.84
N SER A 34 -9.63 17.19 -6.82
CA SER A 34 -8.71 17.82 -7.78
C SER A 34 -7.27 17.28 -7.65
N ILE A 35 -6.76 17.07 -6.43
CA ILE A 35 -5.44 16.44 -6.22
C ILE A 35 -5.44 14.98 -6.71
N ALA A 36 -6.53 14.24 -6.50
CA ALA A 36 -6.65 12.86 -6.97
C ALA A 36 -6.64 12.79 -8.50
N GLU A 37 -7.35 13.70 -9.18
CA GLU A 37 -7.33 13.85 -10.64
C GLU A 37 -5.92 14.20 -11.14
N ASN A 38 -5.24 15.16 -10.51
CA ASN A 38 -3.86 15.52 -10.83
C ASN A 38 -2.90 14.32 -10.68
N THR A 39 -3.08 13.51 -9.63
CA THR A 39 -2.29 12.29 -9.40
C THR A 39 -2.54 11.26 -10.51
N ASN A 40 -3.79 11.06 -10.91
CA ASN A 40 -4.16 10.16 -12.00
C ASN A 40 -3.63 10.64 -13.34
N TYR A 41 -3.68 11.94 -13.60
CA TYR A 41 -3.14 12.56 -14.82
C TYR A 41 -1.62 12.36 -14.92
N LEU A 42 -0.88 12.60 -13.83
CA LEU A 42 0.56 12.37 -13.75
C LEU A 42 0.91 10.90 -14.05
N ASN A 43 0.26 9.98 -13.35
CA ASN A 43 0.50 8.55 -13.50
C ASN A 43 0.16 8.06 -14.91
N SER A 44 -0.94 8.54 -15.49
CA SER A 44 -1.37 8.17 -16.84
C SER A 44 -0.39 8.68 -17.91
N SER A 45 0.04 9.93 -17.79
CA SER A 45 1.03 10.56 -18.69
C SER A 45 2.36 9.81 -18.64
N TRP A 46 2.84 9.50 -17.43
CA TRP A 46 4.07 8.75 -17.22
C TRP A 46 3.98 7.30 -17.73
N ASN A 47 2.91 6.58 -17.41
CA ASN A 47 2.73 5.19 -17.84
C ASN A 47 2.63 5.06 -19.36
N SER A 48 1.98 6.02 -20.02
CA SER A 48 1.91 6.11 -21.48
C SER A 48 3.30 6.29 -22.09
N PHE A 49 4.13 7.16 -21.51
CA PHE A 49 5.52 7.37 -21.94
C PHE A 49 6.44 6.17 -21.64
N LYS A 50 6.28 5.53 -20.48
CA LYS A 50 7.12 4.41 -20.03
C LYS A 50 7.02 3.20 -20.97
N LYS A 51 5.81 2.88 -21.45
CA LYS A 51 5.53 1.71 -22.31
C LYS A 51 6.17 1.77 -23.70
N GLN A 52 6.66 2.93 -24.10
CA GLN A 52 7.21 3.13 -25.43
C GLN A 52 8.66 2.65 -25.47
N LYS A 53 9.01 1.81 -26.45
CA LYS A 53 10.42 1.50 -26.76
C LYS A 53 11.06 2.75 -27.35
N ILE A 54 12.18 3.15 -26.79
CA ILE A 54 12.94 4.29 -27.28
C ILE A 54 14.39 3.83 -27.42
N THR A 55 14.91 3.87 -28.65
CA THR A 55 16.33 3.72 -28.93
C THR A 55 16.95 5.07 -28.63
N GLU A 56 17.43 5.26 -27.40
CA GLU A 56 17.83 6.58 -26.90
C GLU A 56 19.35 6.76 -26.94
N SER A 57 19.80 7.95 -27.35
CA SER A 57 21.15 8.42 -27.06
C SER A 57 21.33 8.57 -25.54
N LYS A 58 22.57 8.54 -25.05
CA LYS A 58 22.88 8.70 -23.61
C LYS A 58 22.23 9.94 -22.99
N PHE A 59 22.08 11.01 -23.76
CA PHE A 59 21.40 12.23 -23.34
C PHE A 59 19.90 12.04 -23.09
N LEU A 60 19.18 11.38 -24.01
CA LEU A 60 17.75 11.14 -23.86
C LEU A 60 17.46 10.18 -22.69
N ILE A 61 18.33 9.19 -22.47
CA ILE A 61 18.28 8.29 -21.29
C ILE A 61 18.38 9.11 -20.00
N SER A 62 19.29 10.07 -19.95
CA SER A 62 19.47 10.96 -18.79
C SER A 62 18.22 11.82 -18.53
N ILE A 63 17.61 12.40 -19.57
CA ILE A 63 16.35 13.16 -19.43
C ILE A 63 15.22 12.25 -18.94
N ARG A 64 15.05 11.08 -19.56
CA ARG A 64 14.03 10.09 -19.17
C ARG A 64 14.19 9.65 -17.73
N THR A 65 15.43 9.46 -17.28
CA THR A 65 15.73 9.09 -15.89
C THR A 65 15.37 10.23 -14.94
N ARG A 66 15.75 11.47 -15.24
CA ARG A 66 15.35 12.65 -14.44
C ARG A 66 13.83 12.85 -14.37
N LEU A 67 13.12 12.65 -15.48
CA LEU A 67 11.66 12.68 -15.52
C LEU A 67 11.01 11.58 -14.65
N LYS A 68 11.59 10.37 -14.62
CA LYS A 68 11.15 9.29 -13.74
C LYS A 68 11.21 9.71 -12.27
N TYR A 69 12.36 10.21 -11.82
CA TYR A 69 12.54 10.58 -10.41
C TYR A 69 11.73 11.84 -10.06
N LEU A 70 11.56 12.77 -11.01
CA LEU A 70 10.67 13.91 -10.83
C LEU A 70 9.22 13.44 -10.64
N GLN A 71 8.74 12.54 -11.50
CA GLN A 71 7.42 11.94 -11.36
C GLN A 71 7.22 11.29 -9.99
N MET A 72 8.20 10.52 -9.52
CA MET A 72 8.12 9.87 -8.20
C MET A 72 8.03 10.90 -7.06
N ARG A 73 8.86 11.95 -7.08
CA ARG A 73 8.82 13.01 -6.05
C ARG A 73 7.48 13.75 -6.04
N ILE A 74 6.97 14.15 -7.21
CA ILE A 74 5.67 14.83 -7.29
C ILE A 74 4.54 13.90 -6.85
N SER A 75 4.53 12.64 -7.30
CA SER A 75 3.52 11.66 -6.85
C SER A 75 3.56 11.42 -5.35
N ALA A 76 4.74 11.43 -4.73
CA ALA A 76 4.88 11.32 -3.28
C ALA A 76 4.26 12.53 -2.56
N CYS A 77 4.56 13.76 -3.00
CA CYS A 77 3.96 14.96 -2.42
C CYS A 77 2.44 15.00 -2.59
N LEU A 78 1.92 14.66 -3.79
CA LEU A 78 0.47 14.65 -4.02
C LEU A 78 -0.23 13.60 -3.16
N ALA A 79 0.36 12.41 -3.00
CA ALA A 79 -0.15 11.39 -2.09
C ALA A 79 -0.12 11.85 -0.63
N TYR A 80 0.94 12.56 -0.19
CA TYR A 80 0.97 13.14 1.15
C TYR A 80 -0.15 14.17 1.34
N ASN A 81 -0.38 15.04 0.36
CA ASN A 81 -1.44 16.05 0.43
C ASN A 81 -2.84 15.40 0.48
N LEU A 82 -3.10 14.31 -0.25
CA LEU A 82 -4.34 13.54 -0.15
C LEU A 82 -4.56 12.97 1.26
N TYR A 83 -3.51 12.39 1.86
CA TYR A 83 -3.54 11.94 3.25
C TYR A 83 -3.79 13.12 4.20
N SER A 84 -3.05 14.22 4.05
CA SER A 84 -3.08 15.36 4.97
C SER A 84 -4.48 15.94 5.11
N LEU A 85 -5.22 16.08 3.99
CA LEU A 85 -6.61 16.56 3.98
C LEU A 85 -7.59 15.64 4.74
N ARG A 86 -7.22 14.37 4.95
CA ARG A 86 -8.04 13.34 5.61
C ARG A 86 -7.44 12.81 6.92
N SER A 87 -6.29 13.33 7.33
CA SER A 87 -5.54 12.86 8.50
C SER A 87 -6.39 12.89 9.78
N GLY A 88 -7.14 13.98 10.00
CA GLY A 88 -8.06 14.11 11.12
C GLY A 88 -9.19 13.06 11.10
N GLN A 89 -9.69 12.69 9.92
CA GLN A 89 -10.66 11.60 9.78
C GLN A 89 -10.01 10.25 10.12
N ALA A 90 -8.79 9.98 9.66
CA ALA A 90 -8.07 8.75 9.97
C ALA A 90 -7.84 8.54 11.48
N VAL A 91 -7.50 9.61 12.21
CA VAL A 91 -7.31 9.56 13.67
C VAL A 91 -8.64 9.30 14.40
N LYS A 92 -9.71 9.98 14.00
CA LYS A 92 -11.05 9.76 14.57
C LYS A 92 -11.52 8.33 14.34
N THR A 93 -11.40 7.84 13.10
CA THR A 93 -11.75 6.46 12.75
C THR A 93 -10.90 5.47 13.53
N TYR A 94 -9.58 5.66 13.65
CA TYR A 94 -8.72 4.79 14.46
C TYR A 94 -9.19 4.69 15.92
N THR A 95 -9.52 5.83 16.52
CA THR A 95 -10.00 5.89 17.91
C THR A 95 -11.30 5.11 18.08
N LEU A 96 -12.24 5.25 17.13
CA LEU A 96 -13.48 4.49 17.12
C LEU A 96 -13.24 2.98 16.98
N LEU A 97 -12.36 2.56 16.06
CA LEU A 97 -12.00 1.15 15.89
C LEU A 97 -11.37 0.58 17.15
N GLN A 98 -10.48 1.34 17.80
CA GLN A 98 -9.82 0.92 19.04
C GLN A 98 -10.82 0.77 20.21
N GLN A 99 -11.81 1.66 20.30
CA GLN A 99 -12.89 1.54 21.28
C GLN A 99 -13.73 0.30 21.02
N PHE A 100 -14.11 0.06 19.76
CA PHE A 100 -14.87 -1.13 19.37
C PHE A 100 -14.12 -2.44 19.70
N GLU A 101 -12.80 -2.48 19.48
CA GLU A 101 -11.98 -3.64 19.86
C GLU A 101 -11.98 -3.90 21.37
N LYS A 102 -11.91 -2.84 22.19
CA LYS A 102 -11.97 -2.94 23.66
C LYS A 102 -13.32 -3.47 24.16
N GLU A 103 -14.41 -3.03 23.54
CA GLU A 103 -15.78 -3.46 23.89
C GLU A 103 -16.07 -4.89 23.39
N ASN A 104 -15.32 -5.38 22.40
CA ASN A 104 -15.52 -6.68 21.77
C ASN A 104 -14.24 -7.55 21.80
N PRO A 105 -13.73 -7.92 22.98
CA PRO A 105 -12.46 -8.65 23.11
C PRO A 105 -12.48 -10.04 22.45
N ALA A 106 -13.65 -10.60 22.16
CA ALA A 106 -13.80 -11.84 21.42
C ALA A 106 -13.25 -11.76 19.98
N ILE A 107 -13.23 -10.56 19.38
CA ILE A 107 -12.70 -10.31 18.03
C ILE A 107 -11.16 -10.33 18.02
N SER A 108 -10.53 -9.90 19.11
CA SER A 108 -9.06 -9.83 19.24
C SER A 108 -8.41 -11.15 19.72
N ARG A 109 -9.22 -12.17 20.08
CA ARG A 109 -8.69 -13.48 20.47
C ARG A 109 -8.10 -14.19 19.26
N ARG A 110 -6.77 -14.11 19.13
CA ARG A 110 -5.97 -15.08 18.38
C ARG A 110 -6.41 -16.49 18.84
N PRO A 111 -6.68 -17.46 17.93
CA PRO A 111 -7.00 -18.82 18.34
C PRO A 111 -5.80 -19.36 19.12
N THR A 112 -5.89 -19.36 20.44
CA THR A 112 -4.97 -20.11 21.26
C THR A 112 -5.32 -21.56 21.00
N SER A 113 -4.48 -22.27 20.25
CA SER A 113 -4.37 -23.72 20.38
C SER A 113 -3.93 -24.00 21.81
N ARG A 114 -4.88 -23.96 22.75
CA ARG A 114 -4.66 -24.46 24.10
C ARG A 114 -4.53 -25.96 23.95
N GLY A 115 -3.27 -26.40 23.98
CA GLY A 115 -2.94 -27.81 24.13
C GLY A 115 -3.78 -28.39 25.26
N ALA A 116 -4.37 -29.54 24.98
CA ALA A 116 -5.03 -30.36 25.97
C ALA A 116 -4.11 -30.48 27.18
N THR A 117 -4.54 -29.94 28.32
CA THR A 117 -3.91 -30.28 29.60
C THR A 117 -4.32 -31.71 29.88
N ASN A 118 -3.49 -32.65 29.46
CA ASN A 118 -3.57 -34.05 29.85
C ASN A 118 -3.26 -34.12 31.35
N ASN A 119 -4.30 -33.99 32.19
CA ASN A 119 -4.21 -34.41 33.58
C ASN A 119 -4.28 -35.94 33.60
N ASN A 120 -3.11 -36.57 33.48
CA ASN A 120 -2.91 -37.96 33.86
C ASN A 120 -3.09 -38.06 35.37
N ASN A 121 -4.31 -38.36 35.83
CA ASN A 121 -4.53 -38.87 37.17
C ASN A 121 -4.71 -40.39 37.09
N ILE A 122 -3.63 -41.07 37.46
CA ILE A 122 -3.56 -42.49 37.78
C ILE A 122 -4.47 -42.74 38.98
N ASN A 123 -5.39 -43.70 38.88
CA ASN A 123 -5.83 -44.48 40.04
C ASN A 123 -6.41 -45.84 39.60
N ASN A 124 -5.80 -46.89 40.16
CA ASN A 124 -6.19 -48.29 40.08
C ASN A 124 -7.49 -48.57 40.85
N GLY A 125 -8.28 -49.53 40.37
CA GLY A 125 -9.43 -50.09 41.10
C GLY A 125 -10.10 -51.24 40.34
N THR A 126 -9.98 -52.44 40.91
CA THR A 126 -10.33 -53.80 40.45
C THR A 126 -11.84 -54.16 40.43
N THR A 127 -12.13 -55.36 39.86
CA THR A 127 -13.33 -56.26 39.99
C THR A 127 -14.55 -55.97 39.09
N GLU A 128 -15.33 -56.92 38.55
CA GLU A 128 -15.29 -58.37 38.24
C GLU A 128 -16.63 -58.69 37.51
N ASN A 129 -16.61 -59.69 36.62
CA ASN A 129 -17.69 -60.62 36.22
C ASN A 129 -19.08 -60.16 35.75
N GLY A 130 -19.48 -60.65 34.56
CA GLY A 130 -20.87 -60.70 34.11
C GLY A 130 -21.05 -61.22 32.67
N SER A 131 -20.94 -62.53 32.48
CA SER A 131 -21.19 -63.27 31.23
C SER A 131 -22.69 -63.49 30.97
N THR A 132 -23.16 -63.33 29.72
CA THR A 132 -24.12 -64.25 29.07
C THR A 132 -24.20 -64.04 27.55
N THR A 133 -24.30 -65.17 26.83
CA THR A 133 -24.31 -65.48 25.38
C THR A 133 -25.59 -64.98 24.65
N ILE A 134 -25.81 -64.99 23.31
CA ILE A 134 -25.62 -66.06 22.29
C ILE A 134 -25.79 -65.54 20.82
N ASN A 135 -24.94 -66.08 19.92
CA ASN A 135 -25.09 -66.53 18.51
C ASN A 135 -25.48 -65.66 17.28
N GLY A 136 -24.66 -65.75 16.22
CA GLY A 136 -25.00 -65.40 14.83
C GLY A 136 -23.88 -65.46 13.75
N VAL A 137 -23.28 -66.64 13.55
CA VAL A 137 -22.66 -67.25 12.32
C VAL A 137 -22.13 -66.37 11.14
N GLY A 138 -20.86 -66.59 10.75
CA GLY A 138 -20.33 -66.35 9.37
C GLY A 138 -18.81 -66.11 9.24
N ALA A 139 -18.06 -67.09 8.70
CA ALA A 139 -16.59 -67.14 8.47
C ALA A 139 -16.08 -66.13 7.38
N ALA A 140 -14.80 -65.78 7.17
CA ALA A 140 -13.50 -66.42 7.40
C ALA A 140 -12.30 -65.40 7.34
N THR A 141 -11.25 -65.66 8.14
CA THR A 141 -9.76 -65.48 7.97
C THR A 141 -9.20 -64.41 6.99
N CYS A 142 -8.26 -63.52 7.35
CA CYS A 142 -6.85 -63.80 7.72
C CYS A 142 -6.11 -62.62 8.41
N SER A 143 -5.24 -62.98 9.37
CA SER A 143 -3.96 -62.37 9.80
C SER A 143 -3.86 -60.90 10.26
N THR A 144 -3.60 -60.75 11.56
CA THR A 144 -3.06 -59.56 12.24
C THR A 144 -1.53 -59.60 12.33
N THR A 145 -0.84 -58.54 11.91
CA THR A 145 0.44 -58.09 12.50
C THR A 145 0.40 -56.55 12.63
N PRO A 146 0.92 -55.96 13.73
CA PRO A 146 0.60 -54.59 14.12
C PRO A 146 1.68 -53.59 13.69
N SER A 147 1.26 -52.46 13.12
CA SER A 147 2.06 -51.23 13.01
C SER A 147 1.15 -50.05 13.34
N PRO A 148 1.47 -49.21 14.35
CA PRO A 148 0.65 -48.04 14.67
C PRO A 148 0.91 -46.92 13.65
N GLY A 149 0.14 -46.92 12.56
CA GLY A 149 -0.01 -45.78 11.66
C GLY A 149 -1.00 -44.77 12.26
N SER A 150 -0.54 -43.93 13.19
CA SER A 150 -1.30 -42.75 13.62
C SER A 150 -1.09 -41.60 12.63
N SER A 151 -1.78 -41.64 11.51
CA SER A 151 -1.98 -40.47 10.64
C SER A 151 -3.41 -39.97 10.81
N THR A 152 -3.67 -39.24 11.89
CA THR A 152 -4.81 -38.32 11.93
C THR A 152 -4.63 -37.28 10.84
N PRO A 153 -5.57 -37.13 9.88
CA PRO A 153 -5.52 -36.01 8.95
C PRO A 153 -5.81 -34.75 9.75
N SER A 154 -4.81 -33.87 9.89
CA SER A 154 -5.01 -32.53 10.44
C SER A 154 -5.97 -31.79 9.51
N SER A 155 -7.22 -31.69 9.93
CA SER A 155 -8.27 -30.91 9.28
C SER A 155 -7.78 -29.46 9.13
N PHE A 156 -7.32 -29.13 7.94
CA PHE A 156 -7.09 -27.77 7.46
C PHE A 156 -8.46 -27.11 7.25
N ASN A 157 -9.17 -26.80 8.33
CA ASN A 157 -10.39 -26.00 8.29
C ASN A 157 -10.68 -25.40 9.66
N SER A 158 -9.94 -24.35 10.00
CA SER A 158 -10.39 -23.37 10.99
C SER A 158 -10.33 -21.98 10.34
N GLN A 159 -11.18 -21.78 9.32
CA GLN A 159 -11.58 -20.43 8.95
C GLN A 159 -12.31 -19.83 10.15
N THR A 160 -11.58 -19.06 10.95
CA THR A 160 -12.15 -18.25 12.02
C THR A 160 -12.85 -17.08 11.35
N THR A 161 -14.16 -17.22 11.12
CA THR A 161 -14.98 -16.12 10.61
C THR A 161 -15.29 -15.16 11.75
N VAL A 162 -15.07 -13.87 11.51
CA VAL A 162 -15.38 -12.79 12.46
C VAL A 162 -16.53 -11.98 11.88
N THR A 163 -17.62 -11.88 12.62
CA THR A 163 -18.77 -11.04 12.25
C THR A 163 -18.53 -9.61 12.72
N LEU A 164 -18.55 -8.65 11.81
CA LEU A 164 -18.47 -7.22 12.13
C LEU A 164 -19.75 -6.49 11.70
N PRO A 165 -20.17 -5.45 12.45
CA PRO A 165 -21.16 -4.49 11.95
C PRO A 165 -20.68 -3.83 10.64
N LEU A 166 -21.61 -3.60 9.71
CA LEU A 166 -21.29 -3.01 8.39
C LEU A 166 -20.62 -1.64 8.51
N GLU A 167 -21.04 -0.82 9.47
CA GLU A 167 -20.43 0.49 9.73
C GLU A 167 -18.95 0.36 10.12
N MET A 168 -18.61 -0.63 10.94
CA MET A 168 -17.24 -0.90 11.36
C MET A 168 -16.37 -1.33 10.17
N TYR A 169 -16.90 -2.22 9.33
CA TYR A 169 -16.24 -2.62 8.09
C TYR A 169 -15.98 -1.41 7.17
N ASN A 170 -16.98 -0.54 6.98
CA ASN A 170 -16.84 0.67 6.17
C ASN A 170 -15.78 1.61 6.76
N ASN A 171 -15.74 1.77 8.08
CA ASN A 171 -14.74 2.57 8.78
C ASN A 171 -13.33 2.01 8.57
N MET A 172 -13.13 0.70 8.72
CA MET A 172 -11.84 0.05 8.42
C MET A 172 -11.42 0.26 6.97
N PHE A 173 -12.35 0.11 6.02
CA PHE A 173 -12.06 0.29 4.61
C PHE A 173 -11.68 1.73 4.26
N GLN A 174 -12.40 2.72 4.80
CA GLN A 174 -12.08 4.14 4.61
C GLN A 174 -10.75 4.51 5.24
N GLN A 175 -10.46 4.00 6.44
CA GLN A 175 -9.17 4.20 7.08
C GLN A 175 -8.02 3.67 6.20
N ASN A 176 -8.17 2.46 5.66
CA ASN A 176 -7.18 1.87 4.77
C ASN A 176 -6.94 2.73 3.51
N LYS A 177 -7.99 3.31 2.93
CA LYS A 177 -7.84 4.24 1.79
C LYS A 177 -7.01 5.47 2.16
N ILE A 178 -7.29 6.09 3.31
CA ILE A 178 -6.57 7.29 3.75
C ILE A 178 -5.10 6.94 4.06
N LEU A 179 -4.86 5.86 4.80
CA LEU A 179 -3.50 5.43 5.17
C LEU A 179 -2.69 4.94 3.97
N HIS A 180 -3.34 4.39 2.95
CA HIS A 180 -2.68 3.99 1.71
C HIS A 180 -1.96 5.17 1.06
N HIS A 181 -2.54 6.38 1.07
CA HIS A 181 -1.90 7.57 0.54
C HIS A 181 -0.61 7.92 1.30
N LEU A 182 -0.61 7.82 2.64
CA LEU A 182 0.58 8.06 3.44
C LEU A 182 1.67 7.01 3.16
N MET A 183 1.31 5.73 3.18
CA MET A 183 2.22 4.62 2.89
C MET A 183 2.84 4.76 1.50
N TRP A 184 2.01 5.09 0.49
CA TRP A 184 2.48 5.25 -0.88
C TRP A 184 3.39 6.47 -1.04
N SER A 185 3.05 7.57 -0.36
CA SER A 185 3.90 8.77 -0.31
C SER A 185 5.28 8.46 0.25
N ASP A 186 5.35 7.81 1.42
CA ASP A 186 6.62 7.45 2.08
C ASP A 186 7.47 6.53 1.21
N ARG A 187 6.85 5.50 0.63
CA ARG A 187 7.54 4.57 -0.28
C ARG A 187 8.14 5.28 -1.48
N LEU A 188 7.33 6.08 -2.20
CA LEU A 188 7.80 6.78 -3.39
C LEU A 188 8.90 7.78 -3.07
N TRP A 189 8.79 8.49 -1.95
CA TRP A 189 9.79 9.47 -1.51
C TRP A 189 11.13 8.78 -1.22
N LYS A 190 11.11 7.73 -0.39
CA LYS A 190 12.32 6.95 -0.06
C LYS A 190 12.95 6.29 -1.27
N ASP A 191 12.14 5.73 -2.17
CA ASP A 191 12.63 5.12 -3.40
C ASP A 191 13.31 6.18 -4.27
N ALA A 192 12.76 7.39 -4.35
CA ALA A 192 13.32 8.49 -5.12
C ALA A 192 14.62 9.04 -4.52
N GLU A 193 14.76 9.12 -3.19
CA GLU A 193 15.98 9.59 -2.54
C GLU A 193 17.11 8.56 -2.57
N THR A 194 16.77 7.31 -2.25
CA THR A 194 17.75 6.23 -2.07
C THR A 194 18.31 5.77 -3.42
N HIS A 195 17.44 5.61 -4.41
CA HIS A 195 17.81 4.99 -5.69
C HIS A 195 18.06 6.00 -6.81
N ALA A 196 17.96 7.31 -6.57
CA ALA A 196 18.29 8.30 -7.60
C ALA A 196 19.76 8.20 -8.02
N PRO A 197 20.04 8.10 -9.34
CA PRO A 197 21.40 8.25 -9.85
C PRO A 197 21.97 9.62 -9.52
N GLN A 198 23.29 9.72 -9.50
CA GLN A 198 24.00 10.96 -9.17
C GLN A 198 23.57 12.14 -10.07
N GLU A 199 23.40 11.91 -11.38
CA GLU A 199 22.91 12.93 -12.32
C GLU A 199 21.52 13.49 -11.95
N CYS A 200 20.67 12.69 -11.32
CA CYS A 200 19.36 13.12 -10.85
C CYS A 200 19.49 13.95 -9.57
N LYS A 201 20.38 13.55 -8.66
CA LYS A 201 20.66 14.28 -7.42
C LYS A 201 21.20 15.68 -7.73
N GLU A 202 22.20 15.78 -8.60
CA GLU A 202 22.77 17.06 -9.06
C GLU A 202 21.72 17.93 -9.77
N PHE A 203 20.85 17.32 -10.58
CA PHE A 203 19.74 18.04 -11.19
C PHE A 203 18.78 18.61 -10.14
N PHE A 204 18.34 17.82 -9.16
CA PHE A 204 17.42 18.30 -8.14
C PHE A 204 18.06 19.31 -7.19
N GLU A 205 19.35 19.21 -6.92
CA GLU A 205 20.10 20.22 -6.18
C GLU A 205 20.11 21.56 -6.92
N ARG A 206 20.40 21.55 -8.24
CA ARG A 206 20.29 22.76 -9.08
C ARG A 206 18.89 23.38 -9.05
N VAL A 207 17.84 22.56 -9.18
CA VAL A 207 16.46 23.05 -9.10
C VAL A 207 16.13 23.62 -7.72
N THR A 208 16.61 22.96 -6.65
CA THR A 208 16.40 23.41 -5.27
C THR A 208 17.01 24.80 -5.04
N ASN A 209 18.18 25.07 -5.62
CA ASN A 209 18.83 26.38 -5.56
C ASN A 209 18.05 27.48 -6.31
N LEU A 210 17.11 27.13 -7.19
CA LEU A 210 16.31 28.08 -7.97
C LEU A 210 14.93 28.36 -7.35
N CYS A 211 14.28 27.38 -6.73
CA CYS A 211 12.87 27.47 -6.31
C CYS A 211 12.55 26.86 -4.93
N CYS A 212 13.57 26.74 -4.08
CA CYS A 212 13.52 26.13 -2.75
C CYS A 212 13.45 24.59 -2.73
N GLU A 213 13.77 24.04 -1.56
CA GLU A 213 13.80 22.59 -1.32
C GLU A 213 12.39 22.00 -1.30
N LEU A 214 12.17 20.98 -2.14
CA LEU A 214 10.97 20.16 -2.08
C LEU A 214 11.09 19.12 -0.96
N LYS A 215 10.12 19.12 -0.05
CA LYS A 215 9.98 18.11 1.01
C LYS A 215 8.74 17.25 0.74
N GLN A 216 8.70 16.04 1.29
CA GLN A 216 7.56 15.15 1.14
C GLN A 216 6.25 15.81 1.61
N SER A 217 6.32 16.59 2.68
CA SER A 217 5.19 17.32 3.27
C SER A 217 4.95 18.70 2.67
N SER A 218 5.62 19.07 1.58
CA SER A 218 5.43 20.37 0.93
C SER A 218 3.99 20.58 0.47
N GLY A 219 3.49 21.80 0.65
CA GLY A 219 2.18 22.21 0.17
C GLY A 219 2.13 22.32 -1.36
N LEU A 220 0.92 22.33 -1.91
CA LEU A 220 0.70 22.29 -3.36
C LEU A 220 1.40 23.41 -4.14
N SER A 221 1.47 24.63 -3.59
CA SER A 221 2.13 25.76 -4.27
C SER A 221 3.62 25.49 -4.48
N SER A 222 4.33 25.02 -3.45
CA SER A 222 5.75 24.64 -3.55
C SER A 222 5.95 23.44 -4.49
N VAL A 223 5.02 22.47 -4.48
CA VAL A 223 5.05 21.33 -5.40
C VAL A 223 4.93 21.81 -6.86
N ALA A 224 4.00 22.73 -7.14
CA ALA A 224 3.79 23.28 -8.46
C ALA A 224 4.99 24.11 -8.94
N GLU A 225 5.53 24.97 -8.08
CA GLU A 225 6.71 25.78 -8.38
C GLU A 225 7.95 24.92 -8.68
N PHE A 226 8.20 23.90 -7.86
CA PHE A 226 9.30 22.96 -8.07
C PHE A 226 9.14 22.17 -9.37
N LEU A 227 7.92 21.68 -9.66
CA LEU A 227 7.62 20.96 -10.89
C LEU A 227 7.82 21.85 -12.12
N LEU A 228 7.28 23.07 -12.10
CA LEU A 228 7.40 24.01 -13.21
C LEU A 228 8.86 24.36 -13.48
N THR A 229 9.63 24.68 -12.43
CA THR A 229 11.06 25.00 -12.53
C THR A 229 11.85 23.81 -13.08
N SER A 230 11.58 22.59 -12.59
CA SER A 230 12.20 21.36 -13.10
C SER A 230 11.93 21.16 -14.59
N VAL A 231 10.69 21.34 -15.02
CA VAL A 231 10.28 21.15 -16.41
C VAL A 231 10.89 22.22 -17.32
N GLN A 232 10.95 23.48 -16.89
CA GLN A 232 11.61 24.55 -17.64
C GLN A 232 13.10 24.28 -17.82
N CYS A 233 13.80 23.83 -16.78
CA CYS A 233 15.19 23.42 -16.87
C CYS A 233 15.39 22.29 -17.90
N LEU A 234 14.56 21.25 -17.84
CA LEU A 234 14.63 20.13 -18.78
C LEU A 234 14.27 20.53 -20.22
N LYS A 235 13.28 21.42 -20.41
CA LYS A 235 12.91 21.96 -21.73
C LYS A 235 14.05 22.76 -22.34
N LYS A 236 14.73 23.61 -21.54
CA LYS A 236 15.89 24.37 -21.97
C LYS A 236 17.04 23.45 -22.39
N GLU A 237 17.42 22.50 -21.54
CA GLU A 237 18.49 21.54 -21.85
C GLU A 237 18.17 20.69 -23.09
N TYR A 238 16.90 20.32 -23.28
CA TYR A 238 16.44 19.59 -24.45
C TYR A 238 16.53 20.46 -25.73
N GLY A 239 16.05 21.71 -25.67
CA GLY A 239 16.09 22.63 -26.80
C GLY A 239 17.50 23.07 -27.23
N GLU A 240 18.47 23.11 -26.31
CA GLU A 240 19.86 23.43 -26.61
C GLU A 240 20.62 22.29 -27.32
N LYS A 241 20.11 21.05 -27.25
CA LYS A 241 20.79 19.85 -27.76
C LYS A 241 20.06 19.15 -28.92
N THR A 242 18.97 19.74 -29.41
CA THR A 242 18.19 19.24 -30.56
C THR A 242 18.23 20.28 -31.67
#